data_AF-A0A7X7SLK8-F1
#
_entry.id   AF-A0A7X7SLK8-F1
#
_cell.length_a   1.000
_cell.length_b   1.000
_cell.length_c   1.000
_cell.angle_alpha   90.00
_cell.angle_beta   90.00
_cell.angle_gamma   90.00
#
_symmetry.space_group_name_H-M   'P 1'
#
loop_
_entity.id
_entity.type
_entity.pdbx_description
1 polymer ?
#
loop_
_entity_poly.entity_id
_entity_poly.type
_entity_poly.pdbx_seq_one_letter_code
_entity_poly.pdbx_strand_id
1 'polypeptide(L)' 'MQGDPEIIEVLNEILTAELTAINQYFIHAKMRENWGFQKLAAVARKESIEEMEDADKIIERILYL' A
#
# COMPACT_ATOMS: atom_id res chain seq x y z
N MET A 1 5.04 6.17 -23.31
CA MET A 1 4.29 6.57 -24.53
C MET A 1 3.69 7.91 -24.15
N GLN A 2 2.49 8.31 -24.57
CA GLN A 2 1.72 9.24 -23.75
C GLN A 2 0.50 8.43 -23.34
N GLY A 3 0.44 8.03 -22.06
CA GLY A 3 -0.67 7.25 -21.52
C GLY A 3 -2.01 7.99 -21.63
N ASP A 4 -3.09 7.23 -21.63
CA ASP A 4 -4.44 7.79 -21.56
C ASP A 4 -4.63 8.51 -20.21
N PRO A 5 -5.01 9.81 -20.20
CA PRO A 5 -5.20 10.57 -18.97
C PRO A 5 -6.18 9.92 -17.98
N GLU A 6 -7.26 9.30 -18.45
CA GLU A 6 -8.26 8.65 -17.57
C GLU A 6 -7.65 7.42 -16.86
N ILE A 7 -6.78 6.69 -17.55
CA ILE A 7 -6.07 5.55 -16.97
C ILE A 7 -5.06 6.02 -15.92
N ILE A 8 -4.35 7.13 -16.19
CA ILE A 8 -3.39 7.70 -15.23
C ILE A 8 -4.13 8.17 -13.97
N GLU A 9 -5.31 8.79 -14.11
CA GLU A 9 -6.13 9.21 -12.97
C GLU A 9 -6.52 8.03 -12.08
N VAL A 10 -7.09 6.96 -12.67
CA VAL A 10 -7.45 5.75 -11.91
C VAL A 10 -6.24 5.10 -11.24
N LEU A 11 -5.08 5.06 -11.91
CA LEU A 11 -3.86 4.52 -11.29
C LEU A 11 -3.39 5.35 -10.10
N ASN A 12 -3.55 6.69 -10.13
CA ASN A 12 -3.23 7.54 -9.00
C ASN A 12 -4.23 7.37 -7.83
N GLU A 13 -5.50 7.10 -8.11
CA GLU A 13 -6.48 6.73 -7.08
C GLU A 13 -6.10 5.43 -6.40
N ILE A 14 -5.74 4.40 -7.19
CA ILE A 14 -5.26 3.11 -6.67
C ILE A 14 -3.99 3.31 -5.84
N LEU A 15 -3.00 4.06 -6.35
CA LEU A 15 -1.78 4.37 -5.61
C LEU A 15 -2.08 5.04 -4.27
N THR A 16 -3.05 5.95 -4.23
CA THR A 16 -3.48 6.61 -2.99
C THR A 16 -4.08 5.61 -2.01
N ALA A 17 -4.86 4.65 -2.50
CA ALA A 17 -5.39 3.57 -1.67
C ALA A 17 -4.27 2.70 -1.10
N GLU A 18 -3.30 2.28 -1.92
CA GLU A 18 -2.15 1.48 -1.47
C GLU A 18 -1.32 2.21 -0.40
N LEU A 19 -0.97 3.47 -0.65
CA LEU A 19 -0.24 4.29 0.32
C LEU A 19 -1.00 4.48 1.64
N THR A 20 -2.33 4.52 1.58
CA THR A 20 -3.19 4.56 2.76
C THR A 20 -3.18 3.22 3.49
N ALA A 21 -3.30 2.11 2.77
CA ALA A 21 -3.30 0.75 3.31
C ALA A 21 -1.98 0.42 4.01
N ILE A 22 -0.83 0.78 3.41
CA ILE A 22 0.51 0.68 4.01
C ILE A 22 0.51 1.30 5.42
N ASN A 23 0.11 2.56 5.53
CA ASN A 23 0.13 3.28 6.81
C ASN A 23 -0.89 2.73 7.79
N GLN A 24 -2.06 2.33 7.31
CA GLN A 24 -3.11 1.73 8.14
C GLN A 24 -2.64 0.42 8.76
N TYR A 25 -2.11 -0.50 7.97
CA TYR A 25 -1.58 -1.77 8.47
C TYR A 25 -0.37 -1.58 9.36
N PHE A 26 0.51 -0.61 9.07
CA PHE A 26 1.64 -0.28 9.93
C PHE A 26 1.19 0.15 11.33
N ILE A 27 0.23 1.08 11.41
CA ILE A 27 -0.32 1.55 12.70
C ILE A 27 -1.03 0.40 13.41
N HIS A 28 -1.83 -0.40 12.69
CA HIS A 28 -2.48 -1.57 13.26
C HIS A 28 -1.47 -2.57 13.84
N ALA A 29 -0.35 -2.81 13.17
CA ALA A 29 0.71 -3.67 13.69
C ALA A 29 1.23 -3.15 15.04
N LYS A 30 1.50 -1.84 15.14
CA LYS A 30 1.97 -1.19 16.38
C LYS A 30 0.96 -1.22 17.51
N MET A 31 -0.32 -0.97 17.20
CA MET A 31 -1.39 -1.07 18.18
C MET A 31 -1.53 -2.51 18.71
N ARG A 32 -1.54 -3.50 17.82
CA ARG A 32 -1.67 -4.92 18.16
C ARG A 32 -0.47 -5.42 18.98
N GLU A 33 0.74 -4.99 18.63
CA GLU A 33 1.96 -5.29 19.38
C GLU A 33 1.86 -4.75 20.81
N ASN A 34 1.47 -3.48 20.95
CA ASN A 34 1.27 -2.82 22.25
C ASN A 34 0.16 -3.49 23.10
N TRP A 35 -0.90 -4.00 22.48
CA TRP A 35 -1.97 -4.74 23.17
C TRP A 35 -1.61 -6.20 23.48
N GLY A 36 -0.41 -6.67 23.14
CA GLY A 36 0.04 -8.03 23.39
C GLY A 36 -0.37 -9.06 22.33
N PHE A 37 -1.02 -8.65 21.24
CA PHE A 37 -1.44 -9.52 20.14
C PHE A 37 -0.33 -9.77 19.12
N GLN A 38 0.77 -10.39 19.55
CA GLN A 38 2.00 -10.53 18.75
C GLN A 38 1.78 -11.21 17.39
N LYS A 39 0.95 -12.26 17.31
CA LYS A 39 0.62 -12.93 16.04
C LYS A 39 -0.09 -12.00 15.06
N LEU A 40 -1.07 -11.22 15.54
CA LEU A 40 -1.83 -10.29 14.70
C LEU A 40 -1.01 -9.06 14.29
N ALA A 41 -0.05 -8.66 15.14
CA ALA A 41 0.92 -7.62 14.83
C ALA A 41 1.85 -8.05 13.69
N ALA A 42 2.39 -9.28 13.75
CA ALA A 42 3.23 -9.83 12.70
C ALA A 42 2.49 -9.92 11.35
N VAL A 43 1.22 -10.37 11.36
CA VAL A 43 0.39 -10.39 10.16
C VAL A 43 0.20 -8.97 9.60
N ALA A 44 -0.28 -8.02 10.40
CA ALA A 44 -0.44 -6.63 9.91
C ALA A 44 0.88 -6.01 9.41
N ARG A 45 2.02 -6.35 10.02
CA ARG A 45 3.30 -5.85 9.53
C ARG A 45 3.67 -6.44 8.17
N LYS A 46 3.35 -7.71 7.94
CA LYS A 46 3.53 -8.38 6.65
C LYS A 46 2.65 -7.73 5.58
N GLU A 47 1.35 -7.56 5.86
CA GLU A 47 0.42 -6.89 4.94
C GLU A 47 0.91 -5.47 4.58
N SER A 48 1.35 -4.68 5.56
CA SER A 48 1.92 -3.34 5.32
C SER A 48 3.10 -3.33 4.34
N ILE A 49 3.88 -4.41 4.27
CA ILE A 49 5.01 -4.54 3.33
C ILE A 49 4.50 -5.03 1.98
N GLU A 50 3.55 -5.95 1.94
CA GLU A 50 2.93 -6.42 0.69
C GLU A 50 2.26 -5.25 -0.06
N GLU A 51 1.54 -4.36 0.62
CA GLU A 51 1.00 -3.14 -0.01
C GLU A 51 2.10 -2.17 -0.50
N MET A 52 3.29 -2.17 0.11
CA MET A 52 4.43 -1.38 -0.41
C MET A 52 4.92 -1.91 -1.75
N GLU A 53 4.95 -3.25 -1.92
CA GLU A 53 5.31 -3.88 -3.19
C GLU A 53 4.26 -3.62 -4.27
N ASP A 54 2.98 -3.56 -3.89
CA ASP A 54 1.90 -3.23 -4.83
C ASP A 54 1.92 -1.74 -5.22
N ALA A 55 2.15 -0.82 -4.28
CA ALA A 55 2.36 0.59 -4.59
C ALA A 55 3.55 0.81 -5.55
N ASP A 56 4.65 0.08 -5.39
CA ASP A 56 5.83 0.16 -6.26
C ASP A 56 5.48 -0.23 -7.71
N LYS A 57 4.75 -1.34 -7.91
CA LYS A 57 4.28 -1.77 -9.23
C LYS A 57 3.37 -0.74 -9.89
N ILE A 58 2.50 -0.09 -9.13
CA ILE A 58 1.62 0.97 -9.65
C ILE A 58 2.43 2.19 -10.06
N ILE A 59 3.43 2.60 -9.27
CA ILE A 59 4.34 3.70 -9.61
C ILE A 59 5.10 3.39 -10.90
N GLU A 60 5.69 2.19 -11.02
CA GLU A 60 6.38 1.78 -12.24
C GLU A 60 5.45 1.83 -13.46
N ARG A 61 4.20 1.41 -13.29
CA ARG A 61 3.20 1.45 -14.36
C ARG A 61 2.85 2.88 -14.77
N ILE A 62 2.64 3.79 -13.82
CA ILE A 62 2.38 5.21 -14.09
C ILE A 62 3.57 5.83 -14.84
N LEU A 63 4.80 5.55 -14.42
CA LEU A 63 6.01 6.10 -15.05
C LEU A 63 6.26 5.55 -16.47
N TYR A 64 5.80 4.34 -16.77
CA TYR A 64 5.93 3.73 -18.10
C TYR A 64 5.00 4.36 -19.15
N LEU A 65 3.79 4.75 -18.73
CA LEU A 65 2.70 5.20 -19.61
C LEU A 65 2.96 6.59 -20.18
#